data_AF-A0AAE0AUN1-F1
#
_entry.id   AF-A0AAE0AUN1-F1
#
_cell.length_a   1.000
_cell.length_b   1.000
_cell.length_c   1.000
_cell.angle_alpha   90.00
_cell.angle_beta   90.00
_cell.angle_gamma   90.00
#
_symmetry.space_group_name_H-M   'P 1'
#
loop_
_entity.id
_entity.type
_entity.pdbx_description
1 polymer ?
#
loop_
_entity_poly.entity_id
_entity_poly.type
_entity_poly.pdbx_seq_one_letter_code
_entity_poly.pdbx_strand_id
1 'polypeptide(L)'
;MEERRAKRLKISRGEDDYMPGNIIEIELHNFMTFDHLICKPGSRLNLVIGPNGSGKSSLVCAIALALGGEPNLLGRATSVGAYVKRGEESGYIKISLRGDSKEEKITVTRKIDTRNKSEWLFNGKVVPKKDVLEIIQRFNIQVNNLTQFLPQDRVCEFAKMTPIQLLEETEKAVGDPQLPVQHRALVEKSRELKKIECAVEKNSDTLNQMKGP
;
A
#
# COMPACT_ATOMS: atom_id res chain seq x y z
N MET A 1 -5.88 -5.48 34.40
CA MET A 1 -5.44 -6.56 33.51
C MET A 1 -4.51 -5.94 32.50
N GLU A 2 -3.22 -6.25 32.60
CA GLU A 2 -2.18 -5.68 31.73
C GLU A 2 -2.27 -6.35 30.36
N GLU A 3 -2.71 -5.60 29.34
CA GLU A 3 -2.75 -6.08 27.96
C GLU A 3 -1.34 -6.52 27.56
N ARG A 4 -1.19 -7.81 27.23
CA ARG A 4 0.07 -8.37 26.73
C ARG A 4 0.44 -7.58 25.47
N ARG A 5 1.44 -6.69 25.58
CA ARG A 5 2.11 -6.05 24.42
C ARG A 5 2.34 -7.11 23.37
N ALA A 6 1.70 -6.97 22.21
CA ALA A 6 1.94 -7.84 21.08
C ALA A 6 3.45 -7.78 20.77
N LYS A 7 4.18 -8.86 21.03
CA LYS A 7 5.60 -8.92 20.72
C LYS A 7 5.72 -8.73 19.20
N ARG A 8 6.43 -7.68 18.79
CA ARG A 8 6.81 -7.40 17.39
C ARG A 8 7.10 -8.73 16.68
N LEU A 9 6.31 -9.05 15.65
CA LEU A 9 6.55 -10.23 14.82
C LEU A 9 7.98 -10.13 14.29
N LYS A 10 8.87 -11.02 14.75
CA LYS A 10 10.21 -11.14 14.18
C LYS A 10 10.03 -11.73 12.79
N ILE A 11 10.00 -10.86 11.78
CA ILE A 11 10.09 -11.29 10.38
C ILE A 11 11.51 -11.83 10.19
N SER A 12 11.65 -13.15 10.24
CA SER A 12 12.89 -13.84 9.92
C SER A 12 12.93 -14.17 8.43
N ARG A 13 14.08 -13.95 7.80
CA ARG A 13 14.32 -14.44 6.44
C ARG A 13 14.36 -15.97 6.46
N GLY A 14 13.81 -16.58 5.42
CA GLY A 14 13.98 -18.01 5.16
C GLY A 14 15.42 -18.36 4.79
N GLU A 15 15.73 -19.65 4.72
CA GLU A 15 17.03 -20.14 4.24
C GLU A 15 17.33 -19.72 2.80
N ASP A 16 16.29 -19.43 2.02
CA ASP A 16 16.35 -18.88 0.66
C ASP A 16 16.63 -17.38 0.63
N ASP A 17 16.83 -16.75 1.79
CA ASP A 17 17.00 -15.31 2.00
C ASP A 17 15.74 -14.47 1.69
N TYR A 18 14.62 -15.09 1.31
CA TYR A 18 13.36 -14.38 1.08
C TYR A 18 12.59 -14.16 2.38
N MET A 19 11.78 -13.10 2.41
CA MET A 19 10.80 -12.86 3.48
C MET A 19 9.39 -13.13 2.95
N PRO A 20 8.44 -13.52 3.81
CA PRO A 20 7.03 -13.53 3.44
C PRO A 20 6.62 -12.17 2.84
N GLY A 21 5.89 -12.20 1.73
CA GLY A 21 5.50 -11.01 0.97
C GLY A 21 6.50 -10.55 -0.09
N ASN A 22 7.73 -11.10 -0.13
CA ASN A 22 8.66 -10.77 -1.22
C ASN A 22 8.08 -11.18 -2.57
N ILE A 23 8.22 -10.33 -3.58
CA ILE A 23 7.91 -10.68 -4.97
C ILE A 23 8.95 -11.69 -5.44
N ILE A 24 8.50 -12.83 -5.96
CA ILE A 24 9.36 -13.89 -6.51
C ILE A 24 9.30 -13.94 -8.04
N GLU A 25 8.19 -13.48 -8.63
CA GLU A 25 7.95 -13.52 -10.06
C GLU A 25 6.93 -12.45 -10.45
N ILE A 26 7.19 -11.76 -11.55
CA ILE A 26 6.29 -10.82 -12.20
C ILE A 26 6.13 -11.29 -13.64
N GLU A 27 4.88 -11.46 -14.05
CA GLU A 27 4.49 -11.86 -15.39
C GLU A 27 3.49 -10.85 -15.93
N LEU A 28 3.80 -10.24 -17.07
CA LEU A 28 2.98 -9.25 -17.75
C LEU A 28 2.62 -9.78 -19.14
N HIS A 29 1.38 -9.58 -19.55
CA HIS A 29 0.92 -9.90 -20.90
C HIS A 29 0.05 -8.76 -21.42
N ASN A 30 0.32 -8.29 -22.63
CA ASN A 30 -0.37 -7.17 -23.28
C ASN A 30 -0.52 -5.95 -22.34
N PHE A 31 0.57 -5.58 -21.67
CA PHE A 31 0.57 -4.52 -20.65
C PHE A 31 1.45 -3.36 -21.09
N MET A 32 0.83 -2.23 -21.43
CA MET A 32 1.48 -1.01 -21.92
C MET A 32 2.48 -1.30 -23.06
N THR A 33 3.78 -1.26 -22.77
CA THR A 33 4.86 -1.48 -23.74
C THR A 33 5.19 -2.96 -23.94
N PHE A 34 4.76 -3.84 -23.04
CA PHE A 34 5.14 -5.25 -23.03
C PHE A 34 4.09 -6.13 -23.73
N ASP A 35 4.53 -6.92 -24.71
CA ASP A 35 3.74 -8.04 -25.26
C ASP A 35 3.67 -9.16 -24.23
N HIS A 36 4.84 -9.63 -23.80
CA HIS A 36 4.98 -10.63 -22.77
C HIS A 36 6.31 -10.40 -22.03
N LEU A 37 6.27 -10.37 -20.70
CA LEU A 37 7.45 -10.21 -19.86
C LEU A 37 7.32 -11.15 -18.66
N ILE A 38 8.37 -11.93 -18.40
CA ILE A 38 8.54 -12.67 -17.14
C ILE A 38 9.85 -12.23 -16.52
N CYS A 39 9.82 -11.77 -15.27
CA CYS A 39 11.02 -11.47 -14.51
C CYS A 39 10.93 -12.00 -13.08
N LYS A 40 12.09 -12.37 -12.53
CA LYS A 40 12.23 -12.98 -11.20
C LYS A 40 13.18 -12.12 -10.36
N PRO A 41 12.64 -11.17 -9.58
CA PRO A 41 13.47 -10.35 -8.72
C PRO A 41 14.11 -11.16 -7.58
N GLY A 42 15.31 -10.76 -7.18
CA GLY A 42 15.99 -11.25 -5.99
C GLY A 42 15.34 -10.79 -4.69
N SER A 43 15.76 -11.38 -3.57
CA SER A 43 15.18 -11.19 -2.22
C SER A 43 15.44 -9.83 -1.56
N ARG A 44 16.25 -8.98 -2.19
CA ARG A 44 16.77 -7.71 -1.64
C ARG A 44 16.65 -6.59 -2.67
N LEU A 45 17.77 -5.96 -3.03
CA LEU A 45 17.82 -4.85 -3.95
C LEU A 45 17.72 -5.38 -5.39
N ASN A 46 16.74 -4.87 -6.11
CA ASN A 46 16.55 -5.13 -7.53
C ASN A 46 16.65 -3.82 -8.29
N LEU A 47 17.46 -3.79 -9.35
CA LEU A 47 17.67 -2.61 -10.17
C LEU A 47 17.17 -2.86 -11.59
N VAL A 48 16.22 -2.05 -12.04
CA VAL A 48 15.64 -2.13 -13.40
C VAL A 48 16.21 -0.99 -14.23
N ILE A 49 17.05 -1.33 -15.22
CA ILE A 49 17.77 -0.36 -16.07
C ILE A 49 17.30 -0.51 -17.51
N GLY A 50 17.26 0.60 -18.25
CA GLY A 50 16.94 0.61 -19.66
C GLY A 50 16.77 2.03 -20.20
N PRO A 51 16.79 2.22 -21.53
CA PRO A 51 16.57 3.52 -22.17
C PRO A 51 15.23 4.16 -21.80
N ASN A 52 15.06 5.45 -22.04
CA ASN A 52 13.75 6.08 -21.89
C ASN A 52 12.74 5.46 -22.86
N GLY A 53 11.51 5.23 -22.38
CA GLY A 53 10.47 4.53 -23.15
C GLY A 53 10.52 3.00 -23.09
N SER A 54 11.55 2.37 -22.51
CA SER A 54 11.67 0.90 -22.40
C SER A 54 10.67 0.21 -21.46
N GLY A 55 9.76 0.95 -20.81
CA GLY A 55 8.73 0.37 -19.95
C GLY A 55 9.12 0.18 -18.47
N LYS A 56 10.25 0.71 -18.01
CA LYS A 56 10.67 0.65 -16.57
C LYS A 56 9.55 1.10 -15.62
N SER A 57 8.99 2.29 -15.86
CA SER A 57 7.91 2.84 -15.06
C SER A 57 6.59 2.11 -15.29
N SER A 58 6.44 1.37 -16.40
CA SER A 58 5.29 0.50 -16.67
C SER A 58 5.34 -0.74 -15.78
N LEU A 59 6.51 -1.33 -15.57
CA LEU A 59 6.70 -2.45 -14.63
C LEU A 59 6.31 -2.05 -13.20
N VAL A 60 6.73 -0.86 -12.76
CA VAL A 60 6.37 -0.32 -11.43
C VAL A 60 4.84 -0.12 -11.30
N CYS A 61 4.20 0.41 -12.33
CA CYS A 61 2.73 0.52 -12.38
C CYS A 61 2.04 -0.85 -12.34
N ALA A 62 2.57 -1.85 -13.04
CA ALA A 62 2.02 -3.19 -13.02
C ALA A 62 2.06 -3.79 -11.61
N ILE A 63 3.20 -3.64 -10.91
CA ILE A 63 3.37 -4.10 -9.53
C ILE A 63 2.28 -3.51 -8.63
N ALA A 64 2.11 -2.19 -8.65
CA ALA A 64 1.10 -1.54 -7.84
C ALA A 64 -0.33 -1.93 -8.22
N LEU A 65 -0.65 -2.05 -9.52
CA LEU A 65 -2.00 -2.44 -9.96
C LEU A 65 -2.36 -3.86 -9.54
N ALA A 66 -1.43 -4.81 -9.60
CA ALA A 66 -1.70 -6.18 -9.16
C ALA A 66 -1.70 -6.36 -7.64
N LEU A 67 -1.07 -5.44 -6.89
CA LEU A 67 -1.09 -5.44 -5.42
C LEU A 67 -2.21 -4.56 -4.83
N GLY A 68 -3.27 -4.31 -5.61
CA GLY A 68 -4.48 -3.63 -5.11
C GLY A 68 -4.54 -2.11 -5.31
N GLY A 69 -3.50 -1.53 -5.91
CA GLY A 69 -3.40 -0.11 -6.22
C GLY A 69 -4.45 0.35 -7.24
N GLU A 70 -4.93 1.57 -7.06
CA GLU A 70 -5.85 2.23 -7.99
C GLU A 70 -5.09 2.97 -9.10
N PRO A 71 -5.63 3.07 -10.32
CA PRO A 71 -5.03 3.87 -11.40
C PRO A 71 -4.64 5.28 -10.97
N ASN A 72 -5.51 5.94 -10.20
CA ASN A 72 -5.30 7.30 -9.72
C ASN A 72 -4.01 7.43 -8.90
N LEU A 73 -3.68 6.45 -8.06
CA LEU A 73 -2.46 6.45 -7.25
C LEU A 73 -1.21 6.58 -8.13
N LEU A 74 -1.23 6.00 -9.34
CA LEU A 74 -0.07 5.98 -10.22
C LEU A 74 0.19 7.31 -10.91
N GLY A 75 -0.77 8.24 -10.93
CA GLY A 75 -0.64 9.54 -11.58
C GLY A 75 -0.55 9.49 -13.12
N ARG A 76 -0.62 8.30 -13.71
CA ARG A 76 -0.43 8.09 -15.17
C ARG A 76 -1.73 8.04 -15.96
N ALA A 77 -2.72 7.33 -15.45
CA ALA A 77 -4.02 7.19 -16.09
C ALA A 77 -5.10 7.00 -15.03
N THR A 78 -6.31 7.48 -15.32
CA THR A 78 -7.46 7.40 -14.41
C THR A 78 -8.24 6.10 -14.55
N SER A 79 -8.07 5.39 -15.66
CA SER A 79 -8.81 4.17 -15.99
C SER A 79 -7.86 2.96 -16.09
N VAL A 80 -8.36 1.78 -15.71
CA VAL A 80 -7.57 0.54 -15.75
C VAL A 80 -7.30 0.07 -17.18
N GLY A 81 -8.24 0.31 -18.11
CA GLY A 81 -8.11 -0.09 -19.51
C GLY A 81 -7.00 0.65 -20.24
N ALA A 82 -6.61 1.84 -19.77
CA ALA A 82 -5.49 2.60 -20.33
C ALA A 82 -4.11 1.92 -20.15
N TYR A 83 -4.04 0.89 -19.30
CA TYR A 83 -2.82 0.11 -19.10
C TYR A 83 -2.72 -1.12 -20.02
N VAL A 84 -3.78 -1.45 -20.76
CA VAL A 84 -3.73 -2.46 -21.81
C VAL A 84 -2.84 -1.95 -22.95
N LYS A 85 -2.02 -2.84 -23.52
CA LYS A 85 -1.17 -2.52 -24.67
C LYS A 85 -2.03 -2.01 -25.83
N ARG A 86 -1.55 -0.95 -26.51
CA ARG A 86 -2.25 -0.41 -27.69
C ARG A 86 -2.33 -1.47 -28.79
N GLY A 87 -3.50 -1.62 -29.37
CA GLY A 87 -3.77 -2.66 -30.39
C GLY A 87 -4.33 -3.96 -29.82
N GLU A 88 -4.31 -4.13 -28.50
CA GLU A 88 -4.81 -5.32 -27.81
C GLU A 88 -6.15 -5.04 -27.14
N GLU A 89 -7.01 -6.07 -27.04
CA GLU A 89 -8.32 -5.93 -26.39
C GLU A 89 -8.24 -6.11 -24.87
N SER A 90 -7.30 -6.94 -24.41
CA SER A 90 -7.10 -7.27 -23.00
C SER A 90 -5.65 -7.67 -22.70
N GLY A 91 -5.32 -7.64 -21.40
CA GLY A 91 -4.04 -8.06 -20.87
C GLY A 91 -4.15 -8.48 -19.41
N TYR A 92 -3.04 -8.98 -18.85
CA TYR A 92 -3.00 -9.35 -17.44
C TYR A 92 -1.66 -9.04 -16.79
N ILE A 93 -1.72 -8.85 -15.48
CA ILE A 93 -0.58 -8.73 -14.59
C ILE A 93 -0.69 -9.88 -13.61
N LYS A 94 0.36 -10.68 -13.49
CA LYS A 94 0.45 -11.78 -12.54
C LYS A 94 1.69 -11.59 -11.68
N ILE A 95 1.49 -11.55 -10.37
CA ILE A 95 2.55 -11.40 -9.38
C ILE A 95 2.51 -12.58 -8.47
N SER A 96 3.67 -13.18 -8.26
CA SER A 96 3.84 -14.19 -7.26
C SER A 96 4.60 -13.65 -6.08
N LEU A 97 4.10 -13.93 -4.89
CA LEU A 97 4.66 -13.57 -3.61
C LEU A 97 5.12 -14.83 -2.88
N ARG A 98 6.19 -14.66 -2.11
CA ARG A 98 6.69 -15.62 -1.14
C ARG A 98 5.67 -15.72 0.02
N GLY A 99 5.11 -16.89 0.28
CA GLY A 99 4.26 -17.16 1.44
C GLY A 99 5.05 -17.29 2.74
N ASP A 100 4.48 -17.93 3.76
CA ASP A 100 5.15 -18.10 5.05
C ASP A 100 6.24 -19.20 4.99
N SER A 101 5.97 -20.32 4.31
CA SER A 101 6.94 -21.43 4.11
C SER A 101 7.50 -21.44 2.70
N LYS A 102 8.75 -21.91 2.49
CA LYS A 102 9.51 -21.82 1.22
C LYS A 102 8.71 -22.27 -0.01
N GLU A 103 7.89 -23.28 0.17
CA GLU A 103 7.07 -23.94 -0.83
C GLU A 103 5.76 -23.21 -1.10
N GLU A 104 5.30 -22.38 -0.16
CA GLU A 104 4.10 -21.57 -0.30
C GLU A 104 4.35 -20.41 -1.26
N LYS A 105 3.68 -20.49 -2.42
CA LYS A 105 3.63 -19.46 -3.45
C LYS A 105 2.22 -18.89 -3.51
N ILE A 106 2.12 -17.59 -3.29
CA ILE A 106 0.86 -16.85 -3.42
C ILE A 106 0.87 -16.14 -4.76
N THR A 107 -0.09 -16.42 -5.63
CA THR A 107 -0.21 -15.79 -6.93
C THR A 107 -1.45 -14.91 -7.00
N VAL A 108 -1.22 -13.62 -7.24
CA VAL A 108 -2.26 -12.63 -7.52
C VAL A 108 -2.23 -12.31 -9.00
N THR A 109 -3.36 -12.42 -9.68
CA THR A 109 -3.49 -12.05 -11.09
C THR A 109 -4.62 -11.04 -11.25
N ARG A 110 -4.36 -9.95 -11.97
CA ARG A 110 -5.34 -8.97 -12.37
C ARG A 110 -5.44 -8.96 -13.89
N LYS A 111 -6.59 -9.34 -14.43
CA LYS A 111 -6.89 -9.22 -15.85
C LYS A 111 -7.63 -7.91 -16.09
N ILE A 112 -7.27 -7.20 -17.15
CA ILE A 112 -7.83 -5.92 -17.53
C ILE A 112 -8.18 -5.91 -19.01
N ASP A 113 -9.27 -5.26 -19.37
CA ASP A 113 -9.64 -5.00 -20.76
C ASP A 113 -9.76 -3.49 -21.05
N THR A 114 -9.80 -3.16 -22.34
CA THR A 114 -9.93 -1.78 -22.82
C THR A 114 -11.28 -1.13 -22.46
N ARG A 115 -12.29 -1.93 -22.07
CA ARG A 115 -13.61 -1.49 -21.61
C ARG A 115 -13.65 -1.23 -20.09
N ASN A 116 -12.50 -1.26 -19.43
CA ASN A 116 -12.33 -1.09 -17.99
C ASN A 116 -12.89 -2.24 -17.13
N LYS A 117 -13.15 -3.41 -17.71
CA LYS A 117 -13.41 -4.61 -16.92
C LYS A 117 -12.12 -5.02 -16.23
N SER A 118 -12.23 -5.34 -14.94
CA SER A 118 -11.13 -5.84 -14.13
C SER A 118 -11.56 -7.11 -13.41
N GLU A 119 -10.84 -8.20 -13.63
CA GLU A 119 -11.03 -9.48 -12.93
C GLU A 119 -9.82 -9.77 -12.06
N TRP A 120 -10.07 -10.23 -10.83
CA TRP A 120 -9.04 -10.59 -9.87
C TRP A 120 -9.03 -12.09 -9.65
N LEU A 121 -7.84 -12.67 -9.64
CA LEU A 121 -7.64 -14.07 -9.36
C LEU A 121 -6.60 -14.23 -8.26
N PHE A 122 -6.89 -15.14 -7.33
CA PHE A 122 -5.99 -15.58 -6.29
C PHE A 122 -5.74 -17.07 -6.46
N ASN A 123 -4.47 -17.45 -6.64
CA ASN A 123 -4.04 -18.83 -6.92
C ASN A 123 -4.87 -19.49 -8.05
N GLY A 124 -5.17 -18.71 -9.10
CA GLY A 124 -5.94 -19.15 -10.26
C GLY A 124 -7.47 -19.15 -10.10
N LYS A 125 -8.00 -18.86 -8.89
CA LYS A 125 -9.44 -18.77 -8.64
C LYS A 125 -9.91 -17.32 -8.69
N VAL A 126 -11.03 -17.06 -9.35
CA VAL A 126 -11.64 -15.71 -9.39
C VAL A 126 -12.13 -15.34 -7.99
N VAL A 127 -11.73 -14.17 -7.51
CA VAL A 127 -12.07 -13.64 -6.19
C VAL A 127 -12.44 -12.16 -6.30
N PRO A 128 -13.25 -11.61 -5.37
CA PRO A 128 -13.45 -10.17 -5.31
C PRO A 128 -12.15 -9.44 -4.93
N LYS A 129 -12.05 -8.16 -5.30
CA LYS A 129 -10.89 -7.31 -4.98
C LYS A 129 -10.59 -7.26 -3.48
N LYS A 130 -11.63 -7.28 -2.64
CA LYS A 130 -11.53 -7.20 -1.18
C LYS A 130 -10.64 -8.32 -0.62
N ASP A 131 -10.82 -9.55 -1.08
CA ASP A 131 -10.06 -10.70 -0.60
C ASP A 131 -8.57 -10.56 -0.95
N VAL A 132 -8.27 -10.07 -2.16
CA VAL A 132 -6.88 -9.76 -2.56
C VAL A 132 -6.28 -8.70 -1.64
N LEU A 133 -7.02 -7.63 -1.33
CA LEU A 133 -6.53 -6.59 -0.42
C LEU A 133 -6.25 -7.12 0.98
N GLU A 134 -7.08 -8.01 1.52
CA GLU A 134 -6.86 -8.64 2.83
C GLU A 134 -5.57 -9.49 2.82
N ILE A 135 -5.30 -10.22 1.74
CA ILE A 135 -4.06 -11.00 1.59
C ILE A 135 -2.84 -10.08 1.49
N ILE A 136 -2.91 -9.01 0.71
CA ILE A 136 -1.80 -8.05 0.56
C ILE A 136 -1.53 -7.33 1.90
N GLN A 137 -2.58 -7.00 2.66
CA GLN A 137 -2.47 -6.40 3.99
C GLN A 137 -1.79 -7.32 5.00
N ARG A 138 -2.00 -8.65 4.92
CA ARG A 138 -1.30 -9.63 5.77
C ARG A 138 0.22 -9.53 5.65
N PHE A 139 0.73 -9.19 4.47
CA PHE A 139 2.17 -9.01 4.23
C PHE A 139 2.66 -7.58 4.48
N ASN A 140 1.81 -6.70 5.02
CA ASN A 140 2.10 -5.28 5.23
C ASN A 140 2.59 -4.56 3.96
N ILE A 141 2.01 -4.92 2.82
CA ILE A 141 2.26 -4.26 1.54
C ILE A 141 1.22 -3.16 1.36
N GLN A 142 1.67 -1.91 1.35
CA GLN A 142 0.88 -0.69 1.31
C GLN A 142 1.24 0.13 0.07
N VAL A 143 0.74 -0.30 -1.08
CA VAL A 143 0.97 0.42 -2.34
C VAL A 143 0.42 1.85 -2.34
N ASN A 144 -0.58 2.13 -1.52
CA ASN A 144 -1.18 3.46 -1.36
C ASN A 144 -0.38 4.40 -0.45
N ASN A 145 0.67 3.90 0.22
CA ASN A 145 1.53 4.70 1.10
C ASN A 145 2.77 5.16 0.32
N LEU A 146 2.90 6.47 0.10
CA LEU A 146 3.99 7.06 -0.68
C LEU A 146 5.38 6.84 -0.05
N THR A 147 5.45 6.52 1.24
CA THR A 147 6.72 6.21 1.92
C THR A 147 7.22 4.79 1.63
N GLN A 148 6.33 3.88 1.23
CA GLN A 148 6.69 2.50 0.85
C GLN A 148 6.69 2.30 -0.67
N PHE A 149 5.76 2.93 -1.37
CA PHE A 149 5.65 2.89 -2.82
C PHE A 149 5.62 4.30 -3.40
N LEU A 150 6.70 4.70 -4.06
CA LEU A 150 6.82 6.02 -4.67
C LEU A 150 6.80 5.90 -6.20
N PRO A 151 5.65 6.08 -6.87
CA PRO A 151 5.62 6.10 -8.32
C PRO A 151 6.25 7.40 -8.85
N GLN A 152 6.90 7.31 -10.01
CA GLN A 152 7.60 8.42 -10.66
C GLN A 152 6.75 9.69 -10.75
N ASP A 153 5.47 9.54 -11.10
CA ASP A 153 4.55 10.65 -11.34
C ASP A 153 4.02 11.29 -10.02
N ARG A 154 4.29 10.69 -8.84
CA ARG A 154 3.88 11.21 -7.51
C ARG A 154 5.04 11.69 -6.65
N VAL A 155 6.26 11.75 -7.18
CA VAL A 155 7.45 12.20 -6.43
C VAL A 155 7.26 13.63 -5.88
N CYS A 156 6.62 14.51 -6.65
CA CYS A 156 6.34 15.88 -6.21
C CYS A 156 5.34 15.95 -5.04
N GLU A 157 4.42 14.98 -4.93
CA GLU A 157 3.45 14.97 -3.84
C GLU A 157 4.09 14.51 -2.54
N PHE A 158 4.95 13.50 -2.62
CA PHE A 158 5.79 13.10 -1.50
C PHE A 158 6.63 14.28 -0.96
N ALA A 159 7.26 15.05 -1.86
CA ALA A 159 8.04 16.23 -1.47
C ALA A 159 7.21 17.36 -0.82
N LYS A 160 5.90 17.39 -1.06
CA LYS A 160 4.97 18.39 -0.48
C LYS A 160 4.37 17.95 0.85
N MET A 161 4.61 16.71 1.29
CA MET A 161 4.07 16.21 2.55
C MET A 161 4.59 17.02 3.73
N THR A 162 3.69 17.36 4.65
CA THR A 162 4.09 17.99 5.92
C THR A 162 4.84 16.99 6.80
N PRO A 163 5.68 17.46 7.75
CA PRO A 163 6.35 16.56 8.70
C PRO A 163 5.39 15.65 9.47
N ILE A 164 4.19 16.13 9.78
CA ILE A 164 3.14 15.35 10.47
C ILE A 164 2.64 14.21 9.58
N GLN A 165 2.31 14.51 8.32
CA GLN A 165 1.87 13.47 7.37
C GLN A 165 2.97 12.45 7.09
N LEU A 166 4.22 12.91 6.98
CA LEU A 166 5.37 12.03 6.77
C LEU A 166 5.55 11.06 7.95
N LEU A 167 5.37 11.55 9.18
CA LEU A 167 5.38 10.72 10.37
C LEU A 167 4.26 9.67 10.31
N GLU A 168 3.01 10.08 10.08
CA GLU A 168 1.87 9.16 10.01
C GLU A 168 2.05 8.07 8.94
N GLU A 169 2.51 8.42 7.75
CA GLU A 169 2.77 7.45 6.68
C GLU A 169 3.96 6.54 7.01
N THR A 170 5.00 7.07 7.65
CA THR A 170 6.16 6.27 8.10
C THR A 170 5.77 5.28 9.20
N GLU A 171 4.95 5.70 10.16
CA GLU A 171 4.43 4.84 11.23
C GLU A 171 3.62 3.67 10.66
N LYS A 172 2.82 3.93 9.63
CA LYS A 172 2.09 2.88 8.91
C LYS A 172 3.05 1.92 8.20
N ALA A 173 4.08 2.43 7.53
CA ALA A 173 4.97 1.60 6.70
C ALA A 173 5.99 0.76 7.50
N VAL A 174 6.58 1.34 8.54
CA VAL A 174 7.75 0.78 9.26
C VAL A 174 7.36 0.21 10.63
N GLY A 175 6.19 0.59 11.15
CA GLY A 175 5.79 0.36 12.53
C GLY A 175 4.99 -0.91 12.81
N ASP A 176 4.75 -1.12 14.10
CA ASP A 176 3.68 -2.00 14.58
C ASP A 176 2.33 -1.50 14.03
N PRO A 177 1.45 -2.36 13.47
CA PRO A 177 0.10 -1.96 13.06
C PRO A 177 -0.69 -1.23 14.15
N GLN A 178 -0.35 -1.42 15.43
CA GLN A 178 -0.95 -0.68 16.54
C GLN A 178 -0.44 0.75 16.71
N LEU A 179 0.76 1.08 16.22
CA LEU A 179 1.39 2.38 16.42
C LEU A 179 0.56 3.54 15.82
N PRO A 180 0.07 3.47 14.56
CA PRO A 180 -0.82 4.51 14.02
C PRO A 180 -2.18 4.60 14.74
N VAL A 181 -2.62 3.51 15.39
CA VAL A 181 -3.87 3.49 16.18
C VAL A 181 -3.65 4.20 17.51
N GLN A 182 -2.57 3.88 18.21
CA GLN A 182 -2.18 4.53 19.47
C GLN A 182 -1.93 6.02 19.27
N HIS A 183 -1.21 6.40 18.21
CA HIS A 183 -0.97 7.80 17.88
C HIS A 183 -2.29 8.56 17.65
N ARG A 184 -3.22 8.02 16.86
CA ARG A 184 -4.55 8.64 16.65
C ARG A 184 -5.35 8.75 17.95
N ALA A 185 -5.36 7.71 18.78
CA ALA A 185 -6.04 7.73 20.07
C ALA A 185 -5.48 8.81 21.01
N LEU A 186 -4.16 9.04 21.01
CA LEU A 186 -3.52 10.11 21.78
C LEU A 186 -3.93 11.50 21.27
N VAL A 187 -4.00 11.69 19.95
CA VAL A 187 -4.46 12.94 19.33
C VAL A 187 -5.91 13.24 19.71
N GLU A 188 -6.79 12.23 19.69
CA GLU A 188 -8.18 12.38 20.09
C GLU A 188 -8.31 12.75 21.58
N LYS A 189 -7.61 12.03 22.47
CA LYS A 189 -7.59 12.34 23.90
C LYS A 189 -7.09 13.76 24.18
N SER A 190 -6.06 14.23 23.47
CA SER A 190 -5.57 15.60 23.62
C SER A 190 -6.61 16.64 23.19
N ARG A 191 -7.39 16.36 22.13
CA ARG A 191 -8.50 17.24 21.71
C ARG A 191 -9.63 17.26 22.74
N GLU A 192 -9.96 16.11 23.33
CA GLU A 192 -10.99 16.01 24.38
C GLU A 192 -10.56 16.76 25.65
N LEU A 193 -9.32 16.58 26.09
CA LEU A 193 -8.77 17.31 27.24
C LEU A 193 -8.88 18.82 27.05
N LYS A 194 -8.47 19.35 25.88
CA LYS A 194 -8.61 20.78 25.56
C LYS A 194 -10.05 21.27 25.60
N LYS A 195 -11.01 20.46 25.12
CA LYS A 195 -12.44 20.82 25.19
C LYS A 195 -12.93 20.90 26.63
N ILE A 196 -12.51 19.95 27.47
CA ILE A 196 -12.87 19.91 28.89
C ILE A 196 -12.24 21.11 29.61
N GLU A 197 -10.96 21.42 29.37
CA GLU A 197 -10.27 22.59 29.92
C GLU A 197 -11.01 23.90 29.59
N CYS A 198 -11.36 24.12 28.32
CA CYS A 198 -12.16 25.28 27.93
C CYS A 198 -13.55 25.32 28.58
N ALA A 199 -14.18 24.16 28.81
CA ALA A 199 -15.47 24.12 29.49
C ALA A 199 -15.35 24.44 30.97
N VAL A 200 -14.30 23.95 31.63
CA VAL A 200 -13.98 24.25 33.04
C VAL A 200 -13.71 25.75 33.21
N GLU A 201 -12.94 26.36 32.32
CA GLU A 201 -12.64 27.79 32.33
C GLU A 201 -13.93 28.63 32.19
N LYS A 202 -14.77 28.34 31.19
CA LYS A 202 -16.07 29.01 31.01
C LYS A 202 -17.01 28.86 32.22
N ASN A 203 -17.06 27.66 32.81
CA ASN A 203 -17.90 27.41 33.98
C ASN A 203 -17.37 28.17 35.20
N SER A 204 -16.05 28.27 35.36
CA SER A 204 -15.39 29.07 36.39
C SER A 204 -15.74 30.55 36.25
N ASP A 205 -15.64 31.10 35.03
CA ASP A 205 -15.99 32.49 34.75
C ASP A 205 -17.47 32.78 35.04
N THR A 206 -18.35 31.86 34.65
CA THR A 206 -19.80 31.96 34.93
C THR A 206 -20.07 31.94 36.44
N LEU A 207 -19.42 31.05 37.20
CA LEU A 207 -19.54 30.99 38.65
C LEU A 207 -19.05 32.28 39.33
N ASN A 208 -17.95 32.85 38.85
CA ASN A 208 -17.43 34.11 39.37
C ASN A 208 -18.37 35.29 39.09
N GLN A 209 -19.06 35.30 37.94
CA GLN A 209 -20.09 36.31 37.64
C GLN A 209 -21.36 36.15 38.49
N MET A 210 -21.74 34.92 38.84
CA MET A 210 -22.92 34.66 39.69
C MET A 210 -22.66 34.93 41.17
N LYS A 211 -21.40 34.89 41.61
CA LYS A 211 -20.98 35.28 42.98
C LYS A 211 -20.87 36.80 43.14
N GLY A 212 -21.84 37.57 42.63
CA GLY A 212 -21.87 39.03 42.74
C GLY A 212 -21.60 39.56 44.17
N PRO A 213 -21.15 40.82 44.28
CA PRO A 213 -20.28 41.37 45.33
C PRO A 213 -20.69 41.11 46.79
#